data_AF-A0A9W8Z891-F1
#
_entry.id   AF-A0A9W8Z891-F1
#
_cell.length_a   1.000
_cell.length_b   1.000
_cell.length_c   1.000
_cell.angle_alpha   90.00
_cell.angle_beta   90.00
_cell.angle_gamma   90.00
#
_symmetry.space_group_name_H-M   'P 1'
#
loop_
_entity.id
_entity.type
_entity.pdbx_description
1 polymer ?
#
loop_
_entity_poly.entity_id
_entity_poly.type
_entity_poly.pdbx_seq_one_letter_code
_entity_poly.pdbx_strand_id
1 'polypeptide(L)'
;MDNTDGTILHAAARELKEETGLTATRVVRKVAQFTFSDGGRNRQTKTWLKLIFQFEVNNLDAITLDPIEHQHFLWASEDEVVNDLVAEGDISLKYISQENKDVKLEAFKLRREAALSV
;
A
#
# COMPACT_ATOMS: atom_id res chain seq x y z
N MET A 1 -0.98 -5.15 -13.13
CA MET A 1 0.03 -5.83 -13.98
C MET A 1 -0.50 -5.84 -15.38
N ASP A 2 0.24 -5.22 -16.28
CA ASP A 2 -0.01 -5.25 -17.71
C ASP A 2 0.93 -6.23 -18.43
N ASN A 3 0.82 -6.32 -19.75
CA ASN A 3 1.63 -7.24 -20.56
C ASN A 3 3.08 -6.77 -20.76
N THR A 4 3.43 -5.56 -20.31
CA THR A 4 4.77 -4.98 -20.42
C THR A 4 5.60 -5.19 -19.15
N ASP A 5 4.94 -5.44 -18.02
CA ASP A 5 5.57 -5.72 -16.74
C ASP A 5 6.32 -7.07 -16.76
N GLY A 6 7.64 -7.04 -16.58
CA GLY A 6 8.47 -8.26 -16.55
C GLY A 6 8.20 -9.18 -15.34
N THR A 7 7.75 -8.62 -14.22
CA THR A 7 7.30 -9.36 -13.02
C THR A 7 6.25 -8.54 -12.26
N ILE A 8 5.57 -9.15 -11.29
CA ILE A 8 4.65 -8.43 -10.39
C ILE A 8 5.35 -7.34 -9.55
N LEU A 9 6.66 -7.46 -9.32
CA LEU A 9 7.44 -6.44 -8.63
C LEU A 9 7.73 -5.25 -9.54
N HIS A 10 7.96 -5.49 -10.85
CA HIS A 10 8.07 -4.41 -11.83
C HIS A 10 6.74 -3.65 -11.94
N ALA A 11 5.62 -4.37 -11.99
CA ALA A 11 4.29 -3.76 -11.96
C ALA A 11 4.11 -2.87 -10.72
N ALA A 12 4.35 -3.40 -9.52
CA ALA A 12 4.19 -2.63 -8.28
C ALA A 12 5.11 -1.40 -8.21
N ALA A 13 6.34 -1.49 -8.72
CA ALA A 13 7.27 -0.37 -8.77
C ALA A 13 6.84 0.70 -9.80
N ARG A 14 6.27 0.28 -10.94
CA ARG A 14 5.70 1.18 -11.95
C ARG A 14 4.49 1.92 -11.40
N GLU A 15 3.50 1.22 -10.85
CA GLU A 15 2.30 1.86 -10.26
C GLU A 15 2.69 2.83 -9.14
N LEU A 16 3.63 2.46 -8.26
CA LEU A 16 4.14 3.37 -7.21
C LEU A 16 4.66 4.68 -7.82
N LYS A 17 5.39 4.59 -8.94
CA LYS A 17 5.94 5.76 -9.62
C LYS A 17 4.87 6.60 -10.31
N GLU A 18 3.92 5.96 -10.98
CA GLU A 18 2.84 6.62 -11.72
C GLU A 18 1.86 7.31 -10.76
N GLU A 19 1.42 6.61 -9.71
CA GLU A 19 0.40 7.09 -8.77
C GLU A 19 0.93 8.11 -7.76
N THR A 20 2.21 8.06 -7.39
CA THR A 20 2.77 8.88 -6.29
C THR A 20 4.03 9.67 -6.64
N GLY A 21 4.62 9.46 -7.81
CA GLY A 21 5.91 10.06 -8.19
C GLY A 21 7.13 9.43 -7.52
N LEU A 22 6.95 8.57 -6.51
CA LEU A 22 8.04 7.95 -5.77
C LEU A 22 8.76 6.88 -6.60
N THR A 23 10.09 6.87 -6.54
CA THR A 23 10.91 5.90 -7.27
C THR A 23 11.42 4.84 -6.30
N ALA A 24 10.98 3.60 -6.49
CA ALA A 24 11.45 2.44 -5.72
C ALA A 24 12.95 2.23 -5.92
N THR A 25 13.67 2.00 -4.83
CA THR A 25 15.10 1.62 -4.84
C THR A 25 15.29 0.15 -4.47
N ARG A 26 14.42 -0.38 -3.60
CA ARG A 26 14.51 -1.78 -3.15
C ARG A 26 13.16 -2.30 -2.69
N VAL A 27 12.86 -3.55 -3.06
CA VAL A 27 11.77 -4.32 -2.44
C VAL A 27 12.29 -4.86 -1.11
N VAL A 28 11.66 -4.49 0.00
CA VAL A 28 12.05 -4.95 1.34
C VAL A 28 11.51 -6.35 1.59
N ARG A 29 10.20 -6.54 1.45
CA ARG A 29 9.50 -7.80 1.71
C ARG A 29 8.08 -7.79 1.13
N LYS A 30 7.47 -8.98 1.02
CA LYS A 30 6.00 -9.10 0.90
C LYS A 30 5.39 -8.92 2.30
N VAL A 31 4.43 -8.02 2.43
CA VAL A 31 3.72 -7.72 3.68
C VAL A 31 2.50 -8.63 3.81
N ALA A 32 1.70 -8.72 2.76
CA ALA A 32 0.43 -9.45 2.81
C ALA A 32 0.06 -10.05 1.46
N GLN A 33 -0.82 -11.04 1.54
CA GLN A 33 -1.43 -11.71 0.40
C GLN A 33 -2.85 -12.12 0.78
N PHE A 34 -3.83 -11.77 -0.04
CA PHE A 34 -5.20 -12.25 0.13
C PHE A 34 -5.95 -12.24 -1.20
N THR A 35 -7.04 -13.01 -1.26
CA THR A 35 -7.94 -13.03 -2.41
C THR A 35 -9.24 -12.32 -2.08
N PHE A 36 -9.79 -11.61 -3.05
CA PHE A 36 -11.13 -11.04 -2.97
C PHE A 36 -11.83 -11.26 -4.30
N SER A 37 -13.16 -11.21 -4.31
CA SER A 37 -13.93 -11.36 -5.53
C SER A 37 -14.75 -10.11 -5.79
N ASP A 38 -14.79 -9.66 -7.04
CA ASP A 38 -15.81 -8.72 -7.50
C ASP A 38 -16.91 -9.48 -8.24
N GLY A 39 -18.16 -9.07 -8.04
CA GLY A 39 -19.32 -9.75 -8.60
C GLY A 39 -20.61 -9.34 -7.90
N GLY A 40 -21.58 -8.86 -8.68
CA GLY A 40 -22.97 -8.67 -8.25
C GLY A 40 -23.86 -9.78 -8.82
N ARG A 41 -25.15 -9.79 -8.47
CA ARG A 41 -26.13 -10.83 -8.89
C ARG A 41 -26.15 -11.16 -10.39
N ASN A 42 -25.69 -10.26 -11.27
CA ASN A 42 -25.71 -10.39 -12.73
C ASN A 42 -24.33 -10.25 -13.43
N ARG A 43 -23.20 -10.27 -12.72
CA ARG A 43 -21.86 -10.24 -13.34
C ARG A 43 -21.08 -11.49 -12.95
N GLN A 44 -20.34 -12.06 -13.90
CA GLN A 44 -19.44 -13.17 -13.64
C GLN A 44 -18.44 -12.76 -12.55
N THR A 45 -18.40 -13.53 -11.48
CA THR A 45 -17.49 -13.29 -10.36
C THR A 45 -16.05 -13.40 -10.85
N LYS A 46 -15.26 -12.34 -10.71
CA LYS A 46 -13.81 -12.42 -10.89
C LYS A 46 -13.17 -12.50 -9.52
N THR A 47 -12.28 -13.47 -9.35
CA THR A 47 -11.44 -13.57 -8.16
C THR A 47 -10.08 -12.96 -8.45
N TRP A 48 -9.67 -12.08 -7.55
CA TRP A 48 -8.42 -11.34 -7.58
C TRP A 48 -7.47 -11.85 -6.51
N LEU A 49 -6.19 -11.93 -6.84
CA LEU A 49 -5.10 -12.14 -5.88
C LEU A 49 -4.40 -10.80 -5.65
N LYS A 50 -4.47 -10.28 -4.42
CA LYS A 50 -3.76 -9.07 -4.02
C LYS A 50 -2.46 -9.46 -3.32
N LEU A 51 -1.33 -8.98 -3.83
CA LEU A 51 -0.01 -9.06 -3.21
C LEU A 51 0.42 -7.66 -2.82
N ILE A 52 0.92 -7.50 -1.60
CA ILE A 52 1.30 -6.19 -1.06
C ILE A 52 2.75 -6.25 -0.61
N PHE A 53 3.55 -5.29 -1.06
CA PHE A 53 4.98 -5.23 -0.82
C PHE A 53 5.37 -3.93 -0.13
N GLN A 54 6.42 -3.99 0.68
CA GLN A 54 7.08 -2.82 1.25
C GLN A 54 8.27 -2.44 0.38
N PHE A 55 8.41 -1.15 0.07
CA PHE A 55 9.52 -0.60 -0.71
C PHE A 55 10.32 0.41 0.10
N GLU A 56 11.62 0.45 -0.18
CA GLU A 56 12.42 1.67 0.02
C GLU A 56 12.30 2.52 -1.25
N VAL A 57 12.31 3.85 -1.05
CA VAL A 57 12.20 4.84 -2.13
C VAL A 57 13.33 5.84 -2.02
N ASN A 58 13.68 6.45 -3.15
CA ASN A 58 14.83 7.34 -3.26
C ASN A 58 14.68 8.65 -2.44
N ASN A 59 13.50 9.28 -2.50
CA ASN A 59 13.22 10.54 -1.82
C ASN A 59 11.74 10.59 -1.43
N LEU A 60 11.45 10.72 -0.13
CA LEU A 60 10.08 10.77 0.40
C LEU A 60 9.39 12.12 0.14
N ASP A 61 10.15 13.17 -0.16
CA ASP A 61 9.62 14.51 -0.47
C ASP A 61 9.26 14.67 -1.95
N ALA A 62 9.57 13.68 -2.80
CA ALA A 62 9.32 13.72 -4.24
C ALA A 62 7.88 13.31 -4.61
N ILE A 63 6.93 13.44 -3.68
CA ILE A 63 5.54 13.01 -3.90
C ILE A 63 4.88 13.93 -4.92
N THR A 64 4.28 13.34 -5.94
CA THR A 64 3.42 14.01 -6.92
C THR A 64 2.34 13.00 -7.29
N LEU A 65 1.11 13.25 -6.82
CA LEU A 65 0.00 12.33 -7.05
C LEU A 65 -0.53 12.46 -8.48
N ASP A 66 -0.88 11.34 -9.11
CA ASP A 66 -1.75 11.37 -10.28
C ASP A 66 -3.16 11.81 -9.82
N PRO A 67 -3.67 12.97 -10.27
CA PRO A 67 -4.97 13.48 -9.82
C PRO A 67 -6.16 12.63 -10.28
N ILE A 68 -6.01 11.79 -11.30
CA ILE A 68 -7.05 10.86 -11.76
C ILE A 68 -7.23 9.71 -10.76
N GLU A 69 -6.14 9.29 -10.10
CA GLU A 69 -6.14 8.11 -9.24
C GLU A 69 -6.20 8.48 -7.74
N HIS A 70 -5.39 9.44 -7.28
CA HIS A 70 -5.31 9.84 -5.88
C HIS A 70 -5.45 11.35 -5.69
N GLN A 71 -6.25 11.75 -4.70
CA GLN A 71 -6.53 13.17 -4.43
C GLN A 71 -5.80 13.70 -3.19
N HIS A 72 -5.35 12.82 -2.30
CA HIS A 72 -4.66 13.24 -1.07
C HIS A 72 -3.72 12.16 -0.56
N PHE A 73 -2.70 12.57 0.18
CA PHE A 73 -1.78 11.69 0.87
C PHE A 73 -1.43 12.28 2.24
N LEU A 74 -0.97 11.43 3.14
CA LEU A 74 -0.36 11.80 4.41
C LEU A 74 0.66 10.74 4.79
N TRP A 75 1.59 11.11 5.67
CA TRP A 75 2.41 10.16 6.39
C TRP A 75 1.75 9.85 7.72
N ALA A 76 1.72 8.58 8.11
CA ALA A 76 1.15 8.14 9.39
C ALA A 76 2.12 7.22 10.12
N SER A 77 2.23 7.43 11.42
CA SER A 77 2.90 6.52 12.35
C SER A 77 2.04 5.29 12.65
N GLU A 78 2.62 4.29 13.31
CA GLU A 78 1.89 3.11 13.75
C GLU A 78 0.74 3.47 14.70
N ASP A 79 1.02 4.32 15.69
CA ASP A 79 0.02 4.73 16.69
C ASP A 79 -1.16 5.46 16.04
N GLU A 80 -0.91 6.29 15.03
CA GLU A 80 -1.98 6.98 14.29
C GLU A 80 -2.84 6.00 13.47
N VAL A 81 -2.21 4.98 12.87
CA VAL A 81 -2.95 3.91 12.18
C VAL A 81 -3.76 3.08 13.18
N VAL A 82 -3.23 2.76 14.35
CA VAL A 82 -3.95 2.04 15.41
C VAL A 82 -5.20 2.82 15.83
N ASN A 83 -5.05 4.12 16.07
CA ASN A 83 -6.11 5.00 16.59
C ASN A 83 -7.04 5.58 15.50
N ASP A 84 -6.81 5.28 14.22
CA ASP A 84 -7.54 5.84 13.08
C ASP A 84 -7.56 7.38 13.05
N LEU A 85 -6.51 8.01 13.56
CA LEU A 85 -6.40 9.45 13.69
C LEU A 85 -4.96 9.89 13.48
N VAL A 86 -4.75 10.73 12.47
CA VAL A 86 -3.48 11.43 12.25
C VAL A 86 -3.55 12.75 12.99
N ALA A 87 -2.64 12.95 13.95
CA ALA A 87 -2.70 14.09 14.86
C ALA A 87 -2.46 15.41 14.10
N GLU A 88 -1.59 15.37 13.09
CA GLU A 88 -1.41 16.47 12.18
C GLU A 88 -2.67 16.66 11.31
N GLY A 89 -3.35 17.79 11.51
CA GLY A 89 -4.57 18.13 10.77
C GLY A 89 -5.85 17.45 11.27
N ASP A 90 -5.81 16.71 12.39
CA ASP A 90 -6.98 16.05 12.99
C ASP A 90 -7.76 15.17 11.99
N ILE A 91 -7.02 14.35 11.22
CA ILE A 91 -7.58 13.59 10.10
C ILE A 91 -7.97 12.19 10.55
N SER A 92 -9.28 11.90 10.55
CA SER A 92 -9.79 10.55 10.79
C SER A 92 -9.58 9.64 9.57
N LEU A 93 -8.87 8.54 9.78
CA LEU A 93 -8.61 7.52 8.75
C LEU A 93 -9.84 6.63 8.56
N LYS A 94 -10.36 6.58 7.34
CA LYS A 94 -11.49 5.70 6.97
C LYS A 94 -11.04 4.63 5.99
N TYR A 95 -11.07 3.39 6.44
CA TYR A 95 -10.73 2.23 5.61
C TYR A 95 -11.96 1.63 4.96
N ILE A 96 -11.80 1.18 3.71
CA ILE A 96 -12.82 0.39 3.00
C ILE A 96 -13.15 -0.92 3.73
N SER A 97 -12.18 -1.52 4.43
CA SER A 97 -12.37 -2.73 5.22
C SER A 97 -11.28 -2.86 6.30
N GLN A 98 -11.54 -3.67 7.32
CA GLN A 98 -10.57 -3.94 8.39
C GLN A 98 -9.31 -4.62 7.83
N GLU A 99 -9.45 -5.54 6.88
CA GLU A 99 -8.31 -6.23 6.25
C GLU A 99 -7.38 -5.25 5.53
N ASN A 100 -7.92 -4.15 4.97
CA ASN A 100 -7.09 -3.12 4.37
C ASN A 100 -6.32 -2.30 5.41
N LYS A 101 -6.84 -2.14 6.64
CA LYS A 101 -6.11 -1.54 7.77
C LYS A 101 -5.04 -2.49 8.30
N ASP A 102 -5.38 -3.76 8.47
CA ASP A 102 -4.50 -4.79 9.04
C ASP A 102 -3.20 -4.97 8.26
N VAL A 103 -3.22 -4.77 6.94
CA VAL A 103 -2.00 -4.74 6.10
C VAL A 103 -0.97 -3.72 6.59
N LYS A 104 -1.41 -2.53 7.03
CA LYS A 104 -0.49 -1.47 7.51
C LYS A 104 0.07 -1.84 8.87
N LEU A 105 -0.78 -2.36 9.76
CA LEU A 105 -0.37 -2.85 11.08
C LEU A 105 0.63 -4.01 10.97
N GLU A 106 0.41 -4.95 10.04
CA GLU A 106 1.35 -6.04 9.78
C GLU A 106 2.69 -5.50 9.23
N ALA A 107 2.68 -4.48 8.37
CA ALA A 107 3.91 -3.84 7.91
C ALA A 107 4.74 -3.25 9.08
N PHE A 108 4.09 -2.57 10.03
CA PHE A 108 4.76 -2.06 11.22
C PHE A 108 5.28 -3.17 12.13
N LYS A 109 4.47 -4.21 12.38
CA LYS A 109 4.88 -5.38 13.16
C LYS A 109 6.13 -6.04 12.57
N LEU A 110 6.11 -6.32 11.27
CA LEU A 110 7.25 -6.91 10.55
C LEU A 110 8.50 -6.02 10.61
N ARG A 111 8.33 -4.69 10.62
CA ARG A 111 9.44 -3.74 10.79
C ARG A 111 10.04 -3.83 12.20
N ARG A 112 9.22 -3.92 13.25
CA ARG A 112 9.70 -4.08 14.64
C ARG A 112 10.44 -5.40 14.83
N GLU A 113 9.88 -6.50 14.33
CA GLU A 113 10.50 -7.83 14.42
C GLU A 113 11.87 -7.88 13.72
N ALA A 114 11.99 -7.22 12.57
CA ALA A 114 13.27 -7.11 11.87
C ALA A 114 14.30 -6.28 12.64
N ALA A 115 13.88 -5.22 13.35
CA ALA A 115 14.77 -4.40 14.17
C ALA A 115 15.27 -5.12 15.43
N LEU A 116 14.49 -6.07 15.97
CA LEU A 116 14.87 -6.90 17.12
C LEU A 116 15.78 -8.07 16.74
N SER A 117 15.92 -8.35 15.44
CA SER A 117 16.73 -9.47 14.91
C SER A 117 18.14 -9.03 14.49
N VAL A 118 18.54 -7.80 14.81
CA VAL A 118 19.86 -7.17 14.56
C VAL A 118 20.57 -6.97 15.89
#